data_AF-A0A7C3FN59-F1
#
_entry.id   AF-A0A7C3FN59-F1
#
_cell.length_a   1.000
_cell.length_b   1.000
_cell.length_c   1.000
_cell.angle_alpha   90.00
_cell.angle_beta   90.00
_cell.angle_gamma   90.00
#
_symmetry.space_group_name_H-M   'P 1'
#
loop_
_entity.id
_entity.type
_entity.pdbx_description
1 polymer ?
#
loop_
_entity_poly.entity_id
_entity_poly.type
_entity_poly.pdbx_seq_one_letter_code
_entity_poly.pdbx_strand_id
1 'polypeptide(L)'
;MSEPLTSQTAITYIRRLPLAQEIFGDAFLAAEPITEGNVNLLFRVHDQADPQRSLLIKQALPYAWRYPDFKMPVDRARIEVGILRIEGRYCPDQVPQVYHYDDENHIMVIEDLNRHLVMREALMQQRRYSQVARHMGIFMARTLFYTSDLHLAS
;
A
#
# COMPACT_ATOMS: atom_id res chain seq x y z
N MET A 1 3.58 -12.07 19.02
CA MET A 1 3.54 -11.97 17.55
C MET A 1 2.11 -11.68 17.17
N SER A 2 1.85 -10.66 16.38
CA SER A 2 0.50 -10.35 15.89
C SER A 2 -0.01 -11.50 15.02
N GLU A 3 -1.28 -11.87 15.18
CA GLU A 3 -1.88 -12.91 14.34
C GLU A 3 -1.98 -12.45 12.88
N PRO A 4 -1.80 -13.36 11.89
CA PRO A 4 -2.02 -13.02 10.49
C PRO A 4 -3.46 -12.60 10.23
N LEU A 5 -3.63 -11.52 9.47
CA LEU A 5 -4.94 -11.06 9.04
C LEU A 5 -5.64 -12.11 8.16
N THR A 6 -6.95 -12.15 8.30
CA THR A 6 -7.93 -12.84 7.47
C THR A 6 -8.90 -11.80 6.91
N SER A 7 -9.72 -12.15 5.91
CA SER A 7 -10.75 -11.22 5.41
C SER A 7 -11.64 -10.68 6.53
N GLN A 8 -12.05 -11.53 7.48
CA GLN A 8 -12.91 -11.11 8.59
C GLN A 8 -12.21 -10.18 9.57
N THR A 9 -10.96 -10.49 9.93
CA THR A 9 -10.19 -9.65 10.86
C THR A 9 -9.73 -8.36 10.19
N ALA A 10 -9.48 -8.34 8.88
CA ALA A 10 -9.23 -7.13 8.10
C ALA A 10 -10.42 -6.16 8.13
N ILE A 11 -11.65 -6.63 7.91
CA ILE A 11 -12.87 -5.81 8.06
C ILE A 11 -12.97 -5.27 9.48
N THR A 12 -12.80 -6.15 10.46
CA THR A 12 -12.91 -5.80 11.89
C THR A 12 -11.87 -4.76 12.28
N TYR A 13 -10.65 -4.89 11.77
CA TYR A 13 -9.56 -3.95 11.99
C TYR A 13 -9.88 -2.57 11.41
N ILE A 14 -10.27 -2.50 10.14
CA ILE A 14 -10.64 -1.24 9.48
C ILE A 14 -11.77 -0.53 10.24
N ARG A 15 -12.81 -1.26 10.67
CA ARG A 15 -13.93 -0.70 11.44
C ARG A 15 -13.54 -0.06 12.77
N ARG A 16 -12.40 -0.41 13.34
CA ARG A 16 -11.89 0.20 14.59
C ARG A 16 -11.18 1.52 14.35
N LEU A 17 -10.78 1.81 13.11
CA LEU A 17 -10.07 3.04 12.76
C LEU A 17 -11.07 4.17 12.53
N PRO A 18 -10.79 5.40 13.03
CA PRO A 18 -11.64 6.56 12.76
C PRO A 18 -11.89 6.82 11.27
N LEU A 19 -10.88 6.56 10.43
CA LEU A 19 -10.96 6.71 8.97
C LEU A 19 -12.07 5.88 8.33
N ALA A 20 -12.51 4.78 8.95
CA ALA A 20 -13.57 3.96 8.38
C ALA A 20 -14.91 4.70 8.35
N GLN A 21 -15.19 5.57 9.32
CA GLN A 21 -16.41 6.37 9.27
C GLN A 21 -16.37 7.38 8.12
N GLU A 22 -15.21 8.00 7.88
CA GLU A 22 -15.01 8.95 6.79
C GLU A 22 -15.09 8.26 5.43
N ILE A 23 -14.37 7.14 5.28
CA ILE A 23 -14.25 6.43 4.01
C ILE A 23 -15.43 5.53 3.73
N PHE A 24 -16.15 4.98 4.70
CA PHE A 24 -17.24 4.02 4.47
C PHE A 24 -18.57 4.40 5.13
N GLY A 25 -18.55 5.17 6.22
CA GLY A 25 -19.74 5.38 7.05
C GLY A 25 -20.30 4.04 7.55
N ASP A 26 -21.62 3.87 7.48
CA ASP A 26 -22.30 2.65 7.95
C ASP A 26 -22.35 1.52 6.90
N ALA A 27 -21.72 1.69 5.74
CA ALA A 27 -21.79 0.75 4.62
C ALA A 27 -21.29 -0.65 4.98
N PHE A 28 -21.96 -1.72 4.55
CA PHE A 28 -21.47 -3.09 4.77
C PHE A 28 -20.18 -3.34 3.98
N LEU A 29 -19.16 -3.89 4.66
CA LEU A 29 -17.84 -4.09 4.06
C LEU A 29 -17.66 -5.55 3.64
N ALA A 30 -16.90 -5.74 2.56
CA ALA A 30 -16.31 -7.02 2.18
C ALA A 30 -14.79 -6.88 2.11
N ALA A 31 -14.09 -8.01 2.28
CA ALA A 31 -12.64 -8.06 2.15
C ALA A 31 -12.19 -9.26 1.33
N GLU A 32 -11.38 -8.99 0.32
CA GLU A 32 -10.81 -9.99 -0.57
C GLU A 32 -9.28 -10.01 -0.45
N PRO A 33 -8.64 -11.19 -0.39
CA PRO A 33 -7.18 -11.28 -0.40
C PRO A 33 -6.64 -10.97 -1.80
N ILE A 34 -5.61 -10.13 -1.87
CA ILE A 34 -4.84 -9.91 -3.10
C ILE A 34 -3.65 -10.86 -3.09
N THR A 35 -3.63 -11.80 -4.04
CA THR A 35 -2.67 -12.91 -4.03
C THR A 35 -1.46 -12.71 -4.94
N GLU A 36 -1.42 -11.66 -5.76
CA GLU A 36 -0.34 -11.41 -6.73
C GLU A 36 1.03 -11.11 -6.07
N GLY A 37 1.04 -10.69 -4.81
CA GLY A 37 2.27 -10.40 -4.06
C GLY A 37 2.95 -11.64 -3.47
N ASN A 38 4.25 -11.51 -3.15
CA ASN A 38 5.05 -12.63 -2.58
C ASN A 38 5.33 -12.49 -1.08
N VAL A 39 5.41 -11.27 -0.55
CA VAL A 39 6.06 -10.99 0.75
C VAL A 39 5.09 -10.66 1.88
N ASN A 40 4.09 -9.83 1.61
CA ASN A 40 3.15 -9.34 2.64
C ASN A 40 1.74 -9.86 2.39
N LEU A 41 0.96 -10.05 3.45
CA LEU A 41 -0.47 -10.24 3.32
C LEU A 41 -1.12 -8.93 2.91
N LEU A 42 -2.03 -8.99 1.94
CA LEU A 42 -2.72 -7.82 1.40
C LEU A 42 -4.20 -8.17 1.22
N PHE A 43 -5.07 -7.33 1.75
CA PHE A 43 -6.51 -7.43 1.53
C PHE A 43 -7.02 -6.10 0.96
N ARG A 44 -7.94 -6.20 -0.01
CA ARG A 44 -8.78 -5.07 -0.38
C ARG A 44 -10.03 -5.10 0.47
N VAL A 45 -10.27 -4.02 1.22
CA VAL A 45 -11.53 -3.82 1.94
C VAL A 45 -12.34 -2.79 1.18
N HIS A 46 -13.59 -3.12 0.86
CA HIS A 46 -14.45 -2.29 0.03
C HIS A 46 -15.90 -2.30 0.53
N ASP A 47 -16.64 -1.27 0.16
CA ASP A 47 -18.09 -1.21 0.33
C ASP A 47 -18.76 -2.25 -0.59
N GLN A 48 -19.63 -3.09 -0.04
CA GLN A 48 -20.37 -4.09 -0.81
C GLN A 48 -21.30 -3.46 -1.86
N ALA A 49 -21.84 -2.27 -1.58
CA ALA A 49 -22.72 -1.55 -2.50
C ALA A 49 -21.95 -0.78 -3.58
N ASP A 50 -20.72 -0.34 -3.28
CA ASP A 50 -19.82 0.34 -4.21
C ASP A 50 -18.37 -0.16 -4.07
N PRO A 51 -17.98 -1.21 -4.83
CA PRO A 51 -16.62 -1.75 -4.77
C PRO A 51 -15.50 -0.78 -5.18
N GLN A 52 -15.84 0.36 -5.79
CA GLN A 52 -14.86 1.41 -6.10
C GLN A 52 -14.47 2.24 -4.88
N ARG A 53 -15.30 2.25 -3.83
CA ARG A 53 -14.99 2.83 -2.54
C ARG A 53 -14.24 1.76 -1.75
N SER A 54 -12.92 1.86 -1.74
CA SER A 54 -12.06 0.81 -1.20
C SER A 54 -10.74 1.35 -0.63
N LEU A 55 -10.09 0.52 0.16
CA LEU A 55 -8.72 0.71 0.65
C LEU A 55 -7.99 -0.63 0.69
N LEU A 56 -6.67 -0.57 0.78
CA LEU A 56 -5.83 -1.74 0.98
C LEU A 56 -5.31 -1.78 2.41
N ILE A 57 -5.31 -2.98 2.99
CA ILE A 57 -4.65 -3.29 4.25
C ILE A 57 -3.51 -4.27 3.99
N LYS A 58 -2.30 -3.88 4.38
CA LYS A 58 -1.07 -4.62 4.15
C LYS A 58 -0.43 -4.97 5.48
N GLN A 59 -0.10 -6.25 5.69
CA GLN A 59 0.56 -6.72 6.92
C GLN A 59 1.88 -7.43 6.59
N ALA A 60 2.94 -7.02 7.29
CA ALA A 60 4.21 -7.74 7.27
C ALA A 60 4.24 -8.86 8.31
N LEU A 61 4.53 -10.08 7.86
CA LEU A 61 4.76 -11.25 8.72
C LEU A 61 6.26 -11.48 8.96
N PRO A 62 6.68 -12.26 9.97
CA PRO A 62 8.10 -12.61 10.19
C PRO A 62 8.68 -13.55 9.11
N TYR A 63 7.97 -13.72 8.01
CA TYR A 63 8.32 -14.51 6.82
C TYR A 63 7.62 -13.93 5.59
N ALA A 64 8.03 -14.36 4.40
CA ALA A 64 7.29 -14.08 3.18
C ALA A 64 6.00 -14.91 3.15
N TRP A 65 4.82 -14.28 3.08
CA TRP A 65 3.55 -15.01 3.24
C TRP A 65 3.35 -16.18 2.26
N ARG A 66 3.86 -16.06 1.02
CA ARG A 66 3.81 -17.11 0.00
C ARG A 66 4.89 -18.18 0.19
N TYR A 67 5.97 -17.86 0.91
CA TYR A 67 7.11 -18.74 1.16
C TYR A 67 7.45 -18.75 2.68
N PRO A 68 6.67 -19.45 3.52
CA PRO A 68 6.78 -19.34 4.98
C PRO A 68 8.14 -19.74 5.60
N ASP A 69 8.92 -20.53 4.86
CA ASP A 69 10.28 -20.92 5.23
C ASP A 69 11.28 -19.77 5.06
N PHE A 70 10.96 -18.78 4.21
CA PHE A 70 11.79 -17.60 3.99
C PHE A 70 11.51 -16.54 5.07
N LYS A 71 12.34 -16.51 6.11
CA LYS A 71 12.21 -15.56 7.23
C LYS A 71 12.58 -14.14 6.81
N MET A 72 11.81 -13.16 7.28
CA MET A 72 12.00 -11.75 6.93
C MET A 72 11.70 -10.85 8.14
N PRO A 73 12.53 -9.82 8.39
CA PRO A 73 12.25 -8.83 9.44
C PRO A 73 10.94 -8.08 9.19
N VAL A 74 10.11 -7.95 10.22
CA VAL A 74 8.82 -7.22 10.15
C VAL A 74 9.00 -5.70 10.07
N ASP A 75 10.13 -5.17 10.54
CA ASP A 75 10.48 -3.73 10.49
C ASP A 75 10.48 -3.14 9.08
N ARG A 76 10.49 -4.00 8.04
CA ARG A 76 10.27 -3.59 6.65
C ARG A 76 8.97 -2.81 6.44
N ALA A 77 7.92 -3.06 7.23
CA ALA A 77 6.67 -2.31 7.14
C ALA A 77 6.86 -0.85 7.57
N ARG A 78 7.59 -0.61 8.68
CA ARG A 78 7.95 0.73 9.15
C ARG A 78 8.79 1.47 8.12
N ILE A 79 9.77 0.78 7.51
CA ILE A 79 10.60 1.34 6.44
C ILE A 79 9.75 1.71 5.22
N GLU A 80 8.85 0.83 4.77
CA GLU A 80 7.94 1.08 3.65
C GLU A 80 7.07 2.32 3.89
N VAL A 81 6.45 2.43 5.06
CA VAL A 81 5.64 3.59 5.46
C VAL A 81 6.49 4.87 5.48
N GLY A 82 7.70 4.79 6.03
CA GLY A 82 8.63 5.91 6.07
C GLY A 82 8.98 6.43 4.67
N ILE A 83 9.33 5.51 3.77
CA ILE A 83 9.67 5.84 2.38
C ILE A 83 8.45 6.42 1.66
N LEU A 84 7.28 5.77 1.71
CA LEU A 84 6.06 6.27 1.05
C LEU A 84 5.65 7.66 1.53
N ARG A 85 5.81 7.96 2.82
CA ARG A 85 5.55 9.29 3.37
C ARG A 85 6.54 10.34 2.86
N ILE A 86 7.82 9.99 2.73
CA ILE A 86 8.86 10.87 2.16
C ILE A 86 8.59 11.09 0.67
N GLU A 87 8.32 10.02 -0.07
CA GLU A 87 8.01 10.08 -1.50
C GLU A 87 6.75 10.91 -1.73
N GLY A 88 5.70 10.72 -0.93
CA GLY A 88 4.45 11.48 -1.01
C GLY A 88 4.63 12.97 -0.69
N ARG A 89 5.62 13.34 0.14
CA ARG A 89 5.98 14.74 0.36
C ARG A 89 6.52 15.42 -0.90
N TYR A 90 7.33 14.73 -1.69
CA TYR A 90 7.99 15.31 -2.86
C TYR A 90 7.24 15.05 -4.18
N CYS A 91 6.47 13.96 -4.23
CA CYS A 91 5.81 13.41 -5.40
C CYS A 91 4.40 12.88 -5.06
N PRO A 92 3.49 13.73 -4.53
CA PRO A 92 2.18 13.30 -4.04
C PRO A 92 1.31 12.63 -5.11
N ASP A 93 1.46 13.01 -6.38
CA ASP A 93 0.67 12.45 -7.49
C ASP A 93 1.25 11.13 -8.04
N GLN A 94 2.37 10.64 -7.50
CA GLN A 94 3.09 9.47 -8.03
C GLN A 94 3.18 8.31 -7.04
N VAL A 95 2.66 8.46 -5.83
CA VAL A 95 2.60 7.40 -4.82
C VAL A 95 1.24 7.35 -4.16
N PRO A 96 0.78 6.17 -3.73
CA PRO A 96 -0.49 6.05 -3.03
C PRO A 96 -0.44 6.70 -1.64
N GLN A 97 -1.55 7.27 -1.20
CA GLN A 97 -1.66 7.86 0.13
C GLN A 97 -1.65 6.79 1.24
N VAL A 98 -0.78 6.97 2.24
CA VAL A 98 -0.79 6.15 3.46
C VAL A 98 -1.76 6.77 4.47
N TYR A 99 -2.85 6.07 4.78
CA TYR A 99 -3.88 6.55 5.72
C TYR A 99 -3.56 6.21 7.16
N HIS A 100 -2.99 5.03 7.42
CA HIS A 100 -2.72 4.56 8.77
C HIS A 100 -1.53 3.60 8.80
N TYR A 101 -0.82 3.60 9.93
CA TYR A 101 0.20 2.60 10.22
C TYR A 101 0.15 2.24 11.71
N ASP A 102 0.10 0.95 11.98
CA ASP A 102 0.14 0.31 13.28
C ASP A 102 1.45 -0.44 13.41
N ASP A 103 2.34 0.13 14.23
CA ASP A 103 3.70 -0.36 14.40
C ASP A 103 3.76 -1.66 15.21
N GLU A 104 2.79 -1.88 16.12
CA GLU A 104 2.74 -3.07 16.97
C GLU A 104 2.38 -4.33 16.15
N ASN A 105 1.47 -4.18 15.19
CA ASN A 105 1.00 -5.29 14.35
C ASN A 105 1.62 -5.28 12.94
N HIS A 106 2.44 -4.28 12.63
CA HIS A 106 3.06 -4.07 11.31
C HIS A 106 2.03 -4.01 10.17
N ILE A 107 0.93 -3.30 10.43
CA ILE A 107 -0.20 -3.13 9.52
C ILE A 107 -0.19 -1.71 8.96
N MET A 108 -0.27 -1.59 7.63
CA MET A 108 -0.45 -0.34 6.92
C MET A 108 -1.80 -0.33 6.21
N VAL A 109 -2.51 0.79 6.30
CA VAL A 109 -3.69 1.08 5.49
C VAL A 109 -3.33 2.14 4.46
N ILE A 110 -3.57 1.82 3.20
CA ILE A 110 -3.09 2.60 2.06
C ILE A 110 -4.18 2.71 0.98
N GLU A 111 -4.12 3.78 0.19
CA GLU A 111 -4.97 4.01 -0.97
C GLU A 111 -5.02 2.79 -1.91
N ASP A 112 -6.23 2.45 -2.36
CA ASP A 112 -6.44 1.40 -3.33
C ASP A 112 -6.44 1.96 -4.75
N LEU A 113 -5.49 1.51 -5.56
CA LEU A 113 -5.33 1.90 -6.95
C LEU A 113 -6.07 0.94 -7.90
N ASN A 114 -7.20 0.36 -7.47
CA ASN A 114 -7.97 -0.67 -8.19
C ASN A 114 -8.46 -0.29 -9.60
N ARG A 115 -8.36 0.99 -9.98
CA ARG A 115 -8.62 1.49 -11.35
C ARG A 115 -7.41 1.42 -12.27
N HIS A 116 -6.27 0.96 -11.77
CA HIS A 116 -5.00 0.89 -12.49
C HIS A 116 -4.55 -0.56 -12.69
N LEU A 117 -3.71 -0.77 -13.70
CA LEU A 117 -3.04 -2.04 -13.96
C LEU A 117 -1.58 -1.95 -13.55
N VAL A 118 -1.03 -3.08 -13.10
CA VAL A 118 0.42 -3.19 -12.92
C VAL A 118 1.09 -3.00 -14.27
N MET A 119 2.02 -2.03 -14.34
CA MET A 119 2.61 -1.62 -15.62
C MET A 119 3.26 -2.78 -16.38
N ARG A 120 3.85 -3.75 -15.67
CA ARG A 120 4.42 -4.97 -16.27
C ARG A 120 3.40 -5.72 -17.13
N GLU A 121 2.20 -5.95 -16.60
CA GLU A 121 1.14 -6.68 -17.29
C GLU A 121 0.65 -5.93 -18.52
N ALA A 122 0.49 -4.61 -18.38
CA ALA A 122 0.10 -3.74 -19.47
C ALA A 122 1.16 -3.72 -20.59
N LEU A 123 2.45 -3.70 -20.25
CA LEU A 123 3.54 -3.76 -21.23
C LEU A 123 3.61 -5.12 -21.93
N MET A 124 3.32 -6.24 -21.24
CA MET A 124 3.19 -7.56 -21.87
C MET A 124 2.05 -7.59 -22.90
N GLN A 125 0.99 -6.81 -22.68
CA GLN A 125 -0.10 -6.58 -23.63
C GLN A 125 0.22 -5.50 -24.68
N GLN A 126 1.49 -5.07 -24.78
CA GLN A 126 1.95 -4.04 -25.71
C GLN A 126 1.25 -2.68 -25.57
N ARG A 127 0.66 -2.40 -24.39
CA ARG A 127 0.06 -1.09 -24.11
C ARG A 127 1.15 -0.01 -24.02
N ARG A 128 0.89 1.16 -24.60
CA ARG A 128 1.80 2.31 -24.57
C ARG A 128 1.26 3.38 -23.62
N TYR A 129 2.14 3.90 -22.78
CA TYR A 129 1.84 5.00 -21.85
C TYR A 129 2.69 6.22 -22.22
N SER A 130 2.14 7.16 -22.98
CA SER A 130 2.90 8.33 -23.48
C SER A 130 3.53 9.18 -22.38
N GLN A 131 2.89 9.23 -21.21
CA GLN A 131 3.34 10.07 -20.09
C GLN A 131 4.33 9.38 -19.15
N VAL A 132 4.59 8.08 -19.30
CA VAL A 132 5.32 7.32 -18.28
C VAL A 132 6.76 7.81 -18.08
N ALA A 133 7.46 8.14 -19.17
CA ALA A 133 8.82 8.65 -19.09
C ALA A 133 8.88 9.97 -18.31
N ARG A 134 7.90 10.86 -18.52
CA ARG A 134 7.80 12.13 -17.79
C ARG A 134 7.48 11.88 -16.31
N HIS A 135 6.48 11.04 -16.01
CA HIS A 135 6.07 10.76 -14.63
C HIS A 135 7.18 10.10 -13.82
N MET A 136 7.83 9.08 -14.38
CA MET A 136 8.98 8.42 -13.75
C MET A 136 10.17 9.36 -13.59
N GLY A 137 10.47 10.16 -14.62
CA GLY A 137 11.57 11.13 -14.55
C GLY A 137 11.37 12.16 -13.44
N ILE A 138 10.15 12.69 -13.28
CA ILE A 138 9.81 13.61 -12.18
C ILE A 138 9.93 12.89 -10.83
N PHE A 139 9.36 11.68 -10.71
CA PHE A 139 9.41 10.90 -9.49
C PHE A 139 10.85 10.67 -9.04
N MET A 140 11.68 10.10 -9.91
CA MET A 140 13.09 9.79 -9.62
C MET A 140 13.90 11.05 -9.33
N ALA A 141 13.78 12.11 -10.13
CA ALA A 141 14.56 13.33 -9.93
C ALA A 141 14.27 13.95 -8.57
N ARG A 142 13.01 14.06 -8.18
CA ARG A 142 12.62 14.67 -6.90
C ARG A 142 12.96 13.78 -5.71
N THR A 143 12.62 12.49 -5.75
CA THR A 143 12.85 11.61 -4.60
C THR A 143 14.34 11.42 -4.35
N LEU A 144 15.16 11.22 -5.39
CA LEU A 144 16.60 11.04 -5.22
C LEU A 144 17.31 12.33 -4.82
N PHE A 145 16.96 13.47 -5.44
CA PHE A 145 17.63 14.75 -5.14
C PHE A 145 17.32 15.24 -3.73
N TYR A 146 16.04 15.32 -3.36
CA TYR A 146 15.62 15.90 -2.08
C TYR A 146 15.94 15.03 -0.86
N THR A 147 16.42 13.80 -1.07
CA THR A 147 16.93 12.92 0.00
C THR A 147 18.44 12.68 -0.11
N SER A 148 19.17 13.52 -0.84
CA SER A 148 20.62 13.44 -0.99
C SER A 148 21.34 14.57 -0.24
N ASP A 149 22.66 14.43 -0.04
CA ASP A 149 23.54 15.48 0.49
C ASP A 149 23.60 16.73 -0.40
N LEU A 150 23.10 16.67 -1.64
CA LEU A 150 22.96 17.84 -2.51
C LEU A 150 21.85 18.80 -2.03
N HIS A 151 20.92 18.31 -1.22
CA HIS A 151 19.80 19.09 -0.70
C HIS A 151 19.75 19.15 0.83
N LEU A 152 19.96 18.01 1.49
CA LEU A 152 19.96 17.94 2.94
C LEU A 152 21.24 18.59 3.47
N ALA A 153 21.08 19.53 4.41
CA ALA A 153 22.23 20.09 5.12
C ALA A 153 22.87 18.99 5.97
N SER A 154 24.20 18.83 5.84
CA SER A 154 25.01 17.95 6.67
C SER A 154 25.08 18.40 8.13
#